data_AF-A0A545U2X1-F1
#
_entry.id   AF-A0A545U2X1-F1
#
_cell.length_a   1.000
_cell.length_b   1.000
_cell.length_c   1.000
_cell.angle_alpha   90.00
_cell.angle_beta   90.00
_cell.angle_gamma   90.00
#
_symmetry.space_group_name_H-M   'P 1'
#
loop_
_entity.id
_entity.type
_entity.pdbx_description
1 polymer ?
#
loop_
_entity_poly.entity_id
_entity_poly.type
_entity_poly.pdbx_seq_one_letter_code
_entity_poly.pdbx_strand_id
1 'polypeptide(L)'
;MRKCLFGILTAVALIPANPTLAEDDFRPMVSGEDWLWQRIFARTKQEPVRSAILKHMDAVYRKYEQDGVDGISQEDYDLGLQLARVKYRNDFLNRHWLPYDLDGDQIVTHQEVEAVSRNRVLKNFSVEGVRILPTSEQLAELEREAVADTLKNLGEIGDGIDFSEAVMLAARMEEKTGVHRGVLGAIRSFMSLDRDDDLRVSRAEFDAAVLEAFARIDSNGDGLVDADEFAVAERERRAFKASYDKELKARRAARGVQYTLRNCKLPKVSPEHIFALVSARYSNAVANIVLGDHEDAALVEQIVVEPGQAKLVLALTGSASTIWRISGAVDRVEHIIVGSGVRQQTETNALDFEAVVTSGVTGVEANKVTFAQSPSCLPFLSKPEDRERKKVDATLKRLTGSALDHVSVVMQKNTVFVPSLTTERNAPLDDRLMLPSTGPGETLRQRFMSRYRSGIIDIDPARVVANGKARSLDVLPSYAGLAQLLDQGALEAVSYSLSYWVGERRYTIEEGGAEAVPDDVPADKVSRFPSKFLIKQKIEMPASLCDDMVPRFSLARGVPLPTFLGCHPRIMIEETGETLICKNVFRLQCRP
;
A
#
# COMPACT_ATOMS: atom_id res chain seq x y z
N MET A 1 21.46 -65.18 28.31
CA MET A 1 22.40 -64.31 27.56
C MET A 1 21.79 -63.94 26.22
N ARG A 2 21.94 -62.67 25.80
CA ARG A 2 21.50 -62.00 24.54
C ARG A 2 19.99 -61.69 24.45
N LYS A 3 19.57 -60.44 24.73
CA LYS A 3 19.59 -59.19 23.92
C LYS A 3 18.63 -59.22 22.72
N CYS A 4 17.43 -58.63 22.92
CA CYS A 4 16.65 -57.96 21.87
C CYS A 4 16.36 -56.54 22.35
N LEU A 5 17.09 -55.56 21.80
CA LEU A 5 16.74 -54.13 21.90
C LEU A 5 15.87 -53.79 20.69
N PHE A 6 14.64 -53.35 20.93
CA PHE A 6 13.89 -52.51 19.99
C PHE A 6 14.09 -51.07 20.45
N GLY A 7 14.88 -50.30 19.70
CA GLY A 7 15.04 -48.87 19.91
C GLY A 7 13.90 -48.13 19.22
N ILE A 8 13.03 -47.51 20.00
CA ILE A 8 12.11 -46.48 19.51
C ILE A 8 12.90 -45.17 19.50
N LEU A 9 13.24 -44.70 18.29
CA LEU A 9 13.76 -43.36 18.04
C LEU A 9 12.59 -42.37 18.10
N THR A 10 12.44 -41.67 19.22
CA THR A 10 11.62 -40.45 19.30
C THR A 10 12.36 -39.34 18.57
N ALA A 11 11.92 -39.02 17.36
CA ALA A 11 12.30 -37.81 16.66
C ALA A 11 11.71 -36.60 17.40
N VAL A 12 12.53 -35.92 18.21
CA VAL A 12 12.24 -34.58 18.70
C VAL A 12 12.31 -33.65 17.49
N ALA A 13 11.15 -33.29 16.94
CA ALA A 13 11.05 -32.21 15.98
C ALA A 13 11.49 -30.92 16.68
N LEU A 14 12.70 -30.46 16.37
CA LEU A 14 13.18 -29.12 16.68
C LEU A 14 12.27 -28.12 15.96
N ILE A 15 11.23 -27.66 16.66
CA ILE A 15 10.52 -26.44 16.29
C ILE A 15 11.57 -25.32 16.35
N PRO A 16 11.82 -24.55 15.27
CA PRO A 16 12.73 -23.43 15.34
C PRO A 16 12.20 -22.47 16.41
N ALA A 17 13.02 -22.21 17.42
CA ALA A 17 12.75 -21.19 18.42
C ALA A 17 12.41 -19.89 17.70
N ASN A 18 11.16 -19.42 17.85
CA ASN A 18 10.77 -18.10 17.41
C ASN A 18 11.79 -17.09 17.97
N PRO A 19 12.23 -16.10 17.18
CA PRO A 19 13.17 -15.10 17.66
C PRO A 19 12.56 -14.45 18.90
N THR A 20 13.23 -14.62 20.03
CA THR A 20 12.88 -14.04 21.32
C THR A 20 12.54 -12.56 21.13
N LEU A 21 11.24 -12.23 21.28
CA LEU A 21 10.80 -10.85 21.37
C LEU A 21 11.53 -10.26 22.58
N ALA A 22 12.33 -9.22 22.36
CA ALA A 22 13.13 -8.60 23.41
C ALA A 22 12.24 -8.16 24.59
N GLU A 23 12.80 -8.20 25.80
CA GLU A 23 12.21 -7.84 27.10
C GLU A 23 11.40 -6.52 27.09
N ASP A 24 11.73 -5.58 26.20
CA ASP A 24 11.01 -4.31 25.98
C ASP A 24 9.58 -4.46 25.42
N ASP A 25 9.26 -5.56 24.73
CA ASP A 25 7.90 -5.81 24.18
C ASP A 25 6.91 -6.31 25.28
N PHE A 26 7.40 -6.58 26.49
CA PHE A 26 6.60 -7.09 27.63
C PHE A 26 6.04 -6.02 28.57
N ARG A 27 6.69 -4.85 28.74
CA ARG A 27 6.17 -3.81 29.65
C ARG A 27 4.90 -3.16 29.10
N PRO A 28 3.76 -3.20 29.83
CA PRO A 28 2.53 -2.54 29.39
C PRO A 28 2.76 -1.03 29.28
N MET A 29 2.19 -0.42 28.24
CA MET A 29 2.32 1.03 28.00
C MET A 29 1.35 1.87 28.86
N VAL A 30 0.47 1.21 29.62
CA VAL A 30 -0.44 1.77 30.63
C VAL A 30 -0.40 0.85 31.85
N SER A 31 -0.14 1.39 33.03
CA SER A 31 -0.24 0.62 34.28
C SER A 31 -1.68 0.13 34.49
N GLY A 32 -1.86 -0.92 35.29
CA GLY A 32 -3.16 -1.37 35.80
C GLY A 32 -3.97 -0.27 36.43
N GLU A 33 -3.32 0.55 37.26
CA GLU A 33 -3.96 1.65 37.97
C GLU A 33 -4.48 2.72 36.99
N ASP A 34 -3.69 3.14 36.01
CA ASP A 34 -4.14 4.12 35.00
C ASP A 34 -5.20 3.51 34.06
N TRP A 35 -5.10 2.21 33.76
CA TRP A 35 -6.10 1.49 32.96
C TRP A 35 -7.45 1.42 33.68
N LEU A 36 -7.44 1.19 35.00
CA LEU A 36 -8.61 1.19 35.87
C LEU A 36 -9.21 2.58 35.97
N TRP A 37 -8.38 3.57 36.28
CA TRP A 37 -8.78 4.96 36.42
C TRP A 37 -9.48 5.48 35.16
N GLN A 38 -8.97 5.18 33.96
CA GLN A 38 -9.62 5.59 32.71
C GLN A 38 -11.02 4.97 32.52
N ARG A 39 -11.21 3.72 32.95
CA ARG A 39 -12.52 3.04 32.87
C ARG A 39 -13.51 3.60 33.86
N ILE A 40 -13.05 3.82 35.10
CA ILE A 40 -13.85 4.46 36.14
C ILE A 40 -14.27 5.84 35.65
N PHE A 41 -13.33 6.69 35.23
CA PHE A 41 -13.61 8.02 34.69
C PHE A 41 -14.65 7.99 33.55
N ALA A 42 -14.50 7.08 32.58
CA ALA A 42 -15.44 6.97 31.47
C ALA A 42 -16.87 6.62 31.94
N ARG A 43 -16.98 5.85 33.04
CA ARG A 43 -18.26 5.46 33.63
C ARG A 43 -18.84 6.54 34.54
N THR A 44 -17.99 7.29 35.25
CA THR A 44 -18.38 8.36 36.19
C THR A 44 -19.31 9.40 35.56
N LYS A 45 -19.16 9.68 34.26
CA LYS A 45 -20.07 10.59 33.53
C LYS A 45 -21.54 10.13 33.54
N GLN A 46 -21.77 8.82 33.53
CA GLN A 46 -23.11 8.22 33.54
C GLN A 46 -23.54 7.82 34.95
N GLU A 47 -22.59 7.37 35.76
CA GLU A 47 -22.81 6.85 37.11
C GLU A 47 -21.76 7.46 38.06
N PRO A 48 -22.01 8.66 38.61
CA PRO A 48 -21.03 9.37 39.44
C PRO A 48 -20.91 8.83 40.87
N VAL A 49 -21.70 7.82 41.24
CA VAL A 49 -21.79 7.28 42.60
C VAL A 49 -20.85 6.09 42.78
N ARG A 50 -20.06 6.07 43.85
CA ARG A 50 -19.08 5.01 44.18
C ARG A 50 -19.65 3.59 44.09
N SER A 51 -20.85 3.36 44.64
CA SER A 51 -21.47 2.03 44.66
C SER A 51 -21.83 1.51 43.26
N ALA A 52 -22.21 2.40 42.34
CA ALA A 52 -22.49 2.05 40.96
C ALA A 52 -21.19 1.67 40.21
N ILE A 53 -20.12 2.44 40.43
CA ILE A 53 -18.78 2.13 39.90
C ILE A 53 -18.28 0.78 40.39
N LEU A 54 -18.37 0.49 41.68
CA LEU A 54 -17.96 -0.80 42.25
C LEU A 54 -18.72 -1.97 41.61
N LYS A 55 -20.04 -1.84 41.47
CA LYS A 55 -20.87 -2.85 40.80
C LYS A 55 -20.45 -3.06 39.33
N HIS A 56 -20.09 -1.98 38.63
CA HIS A 56 -19.61 -2.07 37.26
C HIS A 56 -18.23 -2.76 37.18
N MET A 57 -17.31 -2.41 38.09
CA MET A 57 -15.96 -2.99 38.12
C MET A 57 -15.96 -4.46 38.55
N ASP A 58 -16.90 -4.87 39.39
CA ASP A 58 -17.14 -6.28 39.73
C ASP A 58 -17.53 -7.11 38.49
N ALA A 59 -18.30 -6.54 37.56
CA ALA A 59 -18.57 -7.18 36.26
C ALA A 59 -17.34 -7.20 35.34
N VAL A 60 -16.43 -6.23 35.48
CA VAL A 60 -15.15 -6.21 34.75
C VAL A 60 -14.22 -7.29 35.29
N TYR A 61 -14.06 -7.43 36.60
CA TYR A 61 -13.25 -8.47 37.23
C TYR A 61 -13.68 -9.86 36.77
N ARG A 62 -14.98 -10.19 36.92
CA ARG A 62 -15.56 -11.47 36.46
C ARG A 62 -15.49 -11.72 34.96
N LYS A 63 -15.21 -10.70 34.15
CA LYS A 63 -15.00 -10.88 32.72
C LYS A 63 -13.59 -11.39 32.43
N TYR A 64 -12.63 -11.07 33.29
CA TYR A 64 -11.22 -11.43 33.11
C TYR A 64 -10.77 -12.59 33.98
N GLU A 65 -11.45 -12.90 35.07
CA GLU A 65 -11.38 -14.20 35.74
C GLU A 65 -12.29 -15.17 34.99
N GLN A 66 -11.70 -16.16 34.31
CA GLN A 66 -12.34 -17.03 33.33
C GLN A 66 -12.02 -18.51 33.55
N ASP A 67 -10.91 -18.83 34.19
CA ASP A 67 -10.46 -20.20 34.42
C ASP A 67 -11.15 -20.88 35.63
N GLY A 68 -11.91 -20.11 36.42
CA GLY A 68 -12.65 -20.58 37.59
C GLY A 68 -11.79 -20.74 38.83
N VAL A 69 -10.55 -20.27 38.80
CA VAL A 69 -9.62 -20.17 39.93
C VAL A 69 -9.67 -18.74 40.46
N ASP A 70 -9.74 -18.58 41.78
CA ASP A 70 -9.81 -17.23 42.35
C ASP A 70 -8.52 -16.45 42.04
N GLY A 71 -8.71 -15.24 41.51
CA GLY A 71 -7.65 -14.34 41.08
C GLY A 71 -7.42 -14.37 39.57
N ILE A 72 -7.20 -13.19 38.97
CA ILE A 72 -6.87 -13.10 37.54
C ILE A 72 -5.40 -13.47 37.36
N SER A 73 -5.12 -14.50 36.57
CA SER A 73 -3.81 -15.12 36.38
C SER A 73 -3.34 -15.14 34.92
N GLN A 74 -2.17 -15.74 34.68
CA GLN A 74 -1.67 -16.02 33.33
C GLN A 74 -2.52 -17.07 32.59
N GLU A 75 -3.13 -18.00 33.31
CA GLU A 75 -4.03 -19.01 32.75
C GLU A 75 -5.33 -18.37 32.21
N ASP A 76 -5.91 -17.44 32.97
CA ASP A 76 -7.04 -16.62 32.51
C ASP A 76 -6.73 -15.82 31.25
N TYR A 77 -5.50 -15.30 31.18
CA TYR A 77 -4.98 -14.61 30.01
C TYR A 77 -4.98 -15.52 28.77
N ASP A 78 -4.41 -16.71 28.92
CA ASP A 78 -4.27 -17.64 27.81
C ASP A 78 -5.65 -18.12 27.33
N LEU A 79 -6.55 -18.39 28.27
CA LEU A 79 -7.94 -18.73 27.97
C LEU A 79 -8.68 -17.57 27.28
N GLY A 80 -8.56 -16.35 27.80
CA GLY A 80 -9.18 -15.16 27.22
C GLY A 80 -8.70 -14.87 25.80
N LEU A 81 -7.41 -15.10 25.52
CA LEU A 81 -6.85 -15.00 24.17
C LEU A 81 -7.44 -16.06 23.24
N GLN A 82 -7.57 -17.30 23.70
CA GLN A 82 -8.20 -18.38 22.92
C GLN A 82 -9.67 -18.07 22.62
N LEU A 83 -10.44 -17.63 23.63
CA LEU A 83 -11.84 -17.25 23.46
C LEU A 83 -12.02 -16.05 22.53
N ALA A 84 -11.12 -15.05 22.59
CA ALA A 84 -11.13 -13.93 21.66
C ALA A 84 -10.88 -14.37 20.21
N ARG A 85 -9.96 -15.31 19.97
CA ARG A 85 -9.70 -15.92 18.65
C ARG A 85 -10.92 -16.68 18.13
N VAL A 86 -11.53 -17.51 18.99
CA VAL A 86 -12.75 -18.25 18.65
C VAL A 86 -13.87 -17.28 18.28
N LYS A 87 -14.08 -16.23 19.09
CA LYS A 87 -15.09 -15.21 18.81
C LYS A 87 -14.83 -14.50 17.49
N TYR A 88 -13.59 -14.06 17.23
CA TYR A 88 -13.26 -13.38 15.98
C TYR A 88 -13.52 -14.28 14.77
N ARG A 89 -13.06 -15.54 14.83
CA ARG A 89 -13.30 -16.53 13.78
C ARG A 89 -14.79 -16.76 13.56
N ASN A 90 -15.57 -16.93 14.63
CA ASN A 90 -17.01 -17.09 14.56
C ASN A 90 -17.69 -15.86 13.93
N ASP A 91 -17.33 -14.65 14.35
CA ASP A 91 -17.87 -13.41 13.79
C ASP A 91 -17.49 -13.27 12.31
N PHE A 92 -16.26 -13.64 11.94
CA PHE A 92 -15.80 -13.59 10.56
C PHE A 92 -16.61 -14.55 9.69
N LEU A 93 -16.68 -15.83 10.07
CA LEU A 93 -17.42 -16.85 9.32
C LEU A 93 -18.89 -16.49 9.18
N ASN A 94 -19.54 -16.07 10.27
CA ASN A 94 -20.97 -15.71 10.26
C ASN A 94 -21.30 -14.44 9.49
N ARG A 95 -20.34 -13.52 9.30
CA ARG A 95 -20.57 -12.26 8.57
C ARG A 95 -20.11 -12.34 7.12
N HIS A 96 -19.06 -13.09 6.85
CA HIS A 96 -18.34 -13.01 5.59
C HIS A 96 -18.40 -14.29 4.76
N TRP A 97 -18.62 -15.46 5.36
CA TRP A 97 -18.62 -16.73 4.62
C TRP A 97 -19.99 -17.41 4.63
N LEU A 98 -20.50 -17.78 5.81
CA LEU A 98 -21.73 -18.56 5.95
C LEU A 98 -22.98 -17.94 5.30
N PRO A 99 -23.18 -16.60 5.29
CA PRO A 99 -24.34 -16.00 4.62
C PRO A 99 -24.36 -16.17 3.09
N TYR A 100 -23.25 -16.61 2.50
CA TYR A 100 -23.08 -16.77 1.07
C TYR A 100 -23.08 -18.22 0.61
N ASP A 101 -23.07 -19.20 1.52
CA ASP A 101 -23.28 -20.62 1.21
C ASP A 101 -24.80 -20.85 1.13
N LEU A 102 -25.36 -20.67 -0.07
CA LEU A 102 -26.80 -20.64 -0.30
C LEU A 102 -27.38 -22.05 -0.42
N ASP A 103 -26.60 -23.00 -0.93
CA ASP A 103 -27.03 -24.38 -1.12
C ASP A 103 -26.56 -25.33 -0.01
N GLY A 104 -25.69 -24.86 0.90
CA GLY A 104 -25.26 -25.59 2.09
C GLY A 104 -24.22 -26.67 1.80
N ASP A 105 -23.54 -26.59 0.65
CA ASP A 105 -22.50 -27.54 0.25
C ASP A 105 -21.14 -27.27 0.92
N GLN A 106 -21.06 -26.20 1.73
CA GLN A 106 -19.87 -25.72 2.42
C GLN A 106 -18.78 -25.18 1.49
N ILE A 107 -19.17 -24.70 0.31
CA ILE A 107 -18.29 -24.07 -0.67
C ILE A 107 -18.96 -22.78 -1.15
N VAL A 108 -18.42 -21.62 -0.76
CA VAL A 108 -18.93 -20.34 -1.25
C VAL A 108 -18.38 -20.06 -2.64
N THR A 109 -19.27 -20.02 -3.63
CA THR A 109 -18.94 -19.76 -5.03
C THR A 109 -19.19 -18.30 -5.42
N HIS A 110 -18.63 -17.91 -6.57
CA HIS A 110 -18.90 -16.60 -7.17
C HIS A 110 -20.40 -16.34 -7.40
N GLN A 111 -21.12 -17.37 -7.83
CA GLN A 111 -22.53 -17.27 -8.19
C GLN A 111 -23.41 -16.98 -6.97
N GLU A 112 -23.08 -17.56 -5.82
CA GLU A 112 -23.84 -17.32 -4.60
C GLU A 112 -23.55 -15.94 -4.01
N VAL A 113 -22.29 -15.49 -4.06
CA VAL A 113 -21.92 -14.12 -3.68
C VAL A 113 -22.69 -13.10 -4.53
N GLU A 114 -22.80 -13.32 -5.84
CA GLU A 114 -23.60 -12.48 -6.74
C GLU A 114 -25.08 -12.51 -6.37
N ALA A 115 -25.65 -13.69 -6.11
CA ALA A 115 -27.06 -13.85 -5.75
C ALA A 115 -27.42 -13.11 -4.44
N VAL A 116 -26.59 -13.25 -3.40
CA VAL A 116 -26.77 -12.54 -2.13
C VAL A 116 -26.58 -11.03 -2.30
N SER A 117 -25.56 -10.61 -3.05
CA SER A 117 -25.26 -9.19 -3.30
C SER A 117 -26.41 -8.49 -4.05
N ARG A 118 -26.93 -9.13 -5.09
CA ARG A 118 -28.14 -8.68 -5.82
C ARG A 118 -29.33 -8.53 -4.89
N ASN A 119 -29.58 -9.50 -4.02
CA ASN A 119 -30.69 -9.41 -3.05
C ASN A 119 -30.55 -8.20 -2.11
N ARG A 120 -29.34 -7.92 -1.62
CA ARG A 120 -29.05 -6.75 -0.76
C ARG A 120 -29.26 -5.44 -1.48
N VAL A 121 -28.74 -5.31 -2.70
CA VAL A 121 -28.88 -4.11 -3.53
C VAL A 121 -30.36 -3.80 -3.80
N LEU A 122 -31.16 -4.80 -4.17
CA LEU A 122 -32.60 -4.64 -4.44
C LEU A 122 -33.44 -4.21 -3.21
N LYS A 123 -32.97 -4.48 -1.98
CA LYS A 123 -33.67 -4.08 -0.74
C LYS A 123 -33.46 -2.60 -0.40
N ASN A 124 -32.44 -1.94 -0.94
CA ASN A 124 -32.08 -0.58 -0.57
C ASN A 124 -32.73 0.51 -1.45
N PHE A 125 -33.54 0.16 -2.45
CA PHE A 125 -34.22 1.13 -3.32
C PHE A 125 -35.64 1.47 -2.87
N SER A 126 -35.77 1.98 -1.66
CA SER A 126 -37.00 2.62 -1.21
C SER A 126 -36.69 4.02 -0.68
N VAL A 127 -37.26 5.05 -1.31
CA VAL A 127 -37.24 6.42 -0.79
C VAL A 127 -38.66 6.74 -0.32
N GLU A 128 -38.83 7.07 0.95
CA GLU A 128 -40.14 7.39 1.56
C GLU A 128 -41.23 6.33 1.32
N GLY A 129 -40.84 5.04 1.26
CA GLY A 129 -41.77 3.93 1.02
C GLY A 129 -42.14 3.69 -0.46
N VAL A 130 -41.64 4.53 -1.39
CA VAL A 130 -41.79 4.30 -2.83
C VAL A 130 -40.61 3.48 -3.34
N ARG A 131 -40.92 2.33 -3.94
CA ARG A 131 -39.92 1.45 -4.55
C ARG A 131 -39.43 2.08 -5.85
N ILE A 132 -38.18 2.56 -5.85
CA ILE A 132 -37.53 3.08 -7.06
C ILE A 132 -36.87 1.89 -7.74
N LEU A 133 -37.12 1.68 -9.03
CA LEU A 133 -36.40 0.66 -9.79
C LEU A 133 -35.19 1.34 -10.45
N PRO A 134 -33.94 0.99 -10.08
CA PRO A 134 -32.77 1.50 -10.78
C PRO A 134 -32.81 1.09 -12.26
N THR A 135 -32.14 1.85 -13.12
CA THR A 135 -31.90 1.38 -14.49
C THR A 135 -31.06 0.09 -14.44
N SER A 136 -31.14 -0.73 -15.50
CA SER A 136 -30.33 -1.96 -15.58
C SER A 136 -28.83 -1.70 -15.43
N GLU A 137 -28.35 -0.55 -15.91
CA GLU A 137 -26.95 -0.11 -15.79
C GLU A 137 -26.59 0.25 -14.34
N GLN A 138 -27.45 1.01 -13.65
CA GLN A 138 -27.26 1.36 -12.23
C GLN A 138 -27.32 0.13 -11.32
N LEU A 139 -28.23 -0.80 -11.60
CA LEU A 139 -28.33 -2.05 -10.86
C LEU A 139 -27.07 -2.89 -11.03
N ALA A 140 -26.57 -3.00 -12.27
CA ALA A 140 -25.35 -3.74 -12.56
C ALA A 140 -24.11 -3.13 -11.88
N GLU A 141 -24.00 -1.79 -11.82
CA GLU A 141 -22.90 -1.14 -11.10
C GLU A 141 -22.96 -1.39 -9.59
N LEU A 142 -24.14 -1.24 -8.99
CA LEU A 142 -24.32 -1.47 -7.56
C LEU A 142 -24.14 -2.94 -7.17
N GLU A 143 -24.54 -3.87 -8.04
CA GLU A 143 -24.23 -5.29 -7.89
C GLU A 143 -22.72 -5.54 -7.92
N ARG A 144 -21.99 -4.94 -8.87
CA ARG A 144 -20.51 -5.04 -8.94
C ARG A 144 -19.84 -4.48 -7.68
N GLU A 145 -20.28 -3.33 -7.20
CA GLU A 145 -19.75 -2.73 -5.98
C GLU A 145 -20.01 -3.60 -4.75
N ALA A 146 -21.22 -4.16 -4.61
CA ALA A 146 -21.58 -5.03 -3.50
C ALA A 146 -20.80 -6.35 -3.50
N VAL A 147 -20.58 -6.94 -4.68
CA VAL A 147 -19.72 -8.12 -4.84
C VAL A 147 -18.27 -7.76 -4.48
N ALA A 148 -17.74 -6.66 -5.02
CA ALA A 148 -16.38 -6.22 -4.72
C ALA A 148 -16.17 -5.96 -3.22
N ASP A 149 -17.14 -5.35 -2.54
CA ASP A 149 -17.09 -5.13 -1.09
C ASP A 149 -17.05 -6.44 -0.29
N THR A 150 -17.84 -7.44 -0.72
CA THR A 150 -17.82 -8.77 -0.13
C THR A 150 -16.46 -9.44 -0.30
N LEU A 151 -15.87 -9.35 -1.50
CA LEU A 151 -14.58 -9.94 -1.83
C LEU A 151 -13.40 -9.29 -1.11
N LYS A 152 -13.51 -8.06 -0.58
CA LYS A 152 -12.44 -7.43 0.23
C LYS A 152 -11.99 -8.30 1.40
N ASN A 153 -12.90 -9.07 1.99
CA ASN A 153 -12.60 -9.90 3.16
C ASN A 153 -12.34 -11.37 2.81
N LEU A 154 -12.94 -11.86 1.71
CA LEU A 154 -12.79 -13.24 1.25
C LEU A 154 -11.58 -13.45 0.33
N GLY A 155 -11.07 -12.40 -0.30
CA GLY A 155 -10.01 -12.50 -1.30
C GLY A 155 -10.54 -13.02 -2.64
N GLU A 156 -9.69 -13.70 -3.39
CA GLU A 156 -10.07 -14.30 -4.66
C GLU A 156 -10.88 -15.58 -4.43
N ILE A 157 -12.03 -15.70 -5.09
CA ILE A 157 -12.83 -16.93 -5.14
C ILE A 157 -12.47 -17.60 -6.46
N GLY A 158 -11.64 -18.64 -6.41
CA GLY A 158 -11.33 -19.47 -7.57
C GLY A 158 -12.54 -20.33 -7.96
N ASP A 159 -12.42 -21.64 -7.78
CA ASP A 159 -13.54 -22.58 -7.97
C ASP A 159 -14.54 -22.55 -6.79
N GLY A 160 -14.20 -21.86 -5.70
CA GLY A 160 -15.00 -21.70 -4.50
C GLY A 160 -14.11 -21.55 -3.26
N ILE A 161 -14.66 -21.03 -2.16
CA ILE A 161 -13.98 -20.99 -0.85
C ILE A 161 -14.68 -21.98 0.07
N ASP A 162 -13.99 -23.08 0.38
CA ASP A 162 -14.49 -24.05 1.35
C ASP A 162 -14.38 -23.55 2.80
N PHE A 163 -15.02 -24.27 3.72
CA PHE A 163 -14.99 -23.91 5.14
C PHE A 163 -13.58 -23.85 5.74
N SER A 164 -12.67 -24.73 5.34
CA SER A 164 -11.30 -24.77 5.85
C SER A 164 -10.51 -23.55 5.38
N GLU A 165 -10.65 -23.19 4.12
CA GLU A 165 -10.06 -21.99 3.54
C GLU A 165 -10.62 -20.72 4.21
N ALA A 166 -11.93 -20.67 4.46
CA ALA A 166 -12.57 -19.58 5.19
C ALA A 166 -12.02 -19.41 6.62
N VAL A 167 -11.75 -20.51 7.32
CA VAL A 167 -11.09 -20.50 8.65
C VAL A 167 -9.67 -19.95 8.56
N MET A 168 -8.92 -20.32 7.51
CA MET A 168 -7.56 -19.81 7.28
C MET A 168 -7.55 -18.33 6.90
N LEU A 169 -8.54 -17.86 6.14
CA LEU A 169 -8.75 -16.44 5.84
C LEU A 169 -9.07 -15.65 7.10
N ALA A 170 -9.95 -16.18 7.97
CA ALA A 170 -10.24 -15.58 9.26
C ALA A 170 -8.97 -15.43 10.11
N ALA A 171 -8.12 -16.46 10.16
CA ALA A 171 -6.85 -16.41 10.91
C ALA A 171 -5.87 -15.35 10.35
N ARG A 172 -5.75 -15.23 9.02
CA ARG A 172 -4.92 -14.19 8.38
C ARG A 172 -5.45 -12.79 8.66
N MET A 173 -6.77 -12.59 8.58
CA MET A 173 -7.42 -11.31 8.84
C MET A 173 -7.33 -10.91 10.32
N GLU A 174 -7.43 -11.89 11.22
CA GLU A 174 -7.21 -11.72 12.66
C GLU A 174 -5.81 -11.16 12.96
N GLU A 175 -4.78 -11.76 12.37
CA GLU A 175 -3.38 -11.33 12.52
C GLU A 175 -3.18 -9.90 11.99
N LYS A 176 -3.72 -9.62 10.80
CA LYS A 176 -3.63 -8.31 10.14
C LYS A 176 -4.33 -7.20 10.93
N THR A 177 -5.51 -7.49 11.47
CA THR A 177 -6.33 -6.51 12.22
C THR A 177 -5.84 -6.31 13.66
N GLY A 178 -5.12 -7.29 14.23
CA GLY A 178 -4.52 -7.19 15.56
C GLY A 178 -5.55 -7.10 16.68
N VAL A 179 -6.73 -7.72 16.51
CA VAL A 179 -7.86 -7.67 17.45
C VAL A 179 -7.47 -8.09 18.88
N HIS A 180 -6.50 -9.00 19.00
CA HIS A 180 -5.99 -9.45 20.30
C HIS A 180 -5.23 -8.38 21.08
N ARG A 181 -4.69 -7.35 20.42
CA ARG A 181 -3.92 -6.29 21.09
C ARG A 181 -4.71 -5.60 22.19
N GLY A 182 -6.04 -5.52 22.06
CA GLY A 182 -6.92 -4.95 23.09
C GLY A 182 -7.07 -5.84 24.34
N VAL A 183 -7.18 -7.17 24.14
CA VAL A 183 -7.24 -8.16 25.23
C VAL A 183 -5.88 -8.27 25.92
N LEU A 184 -4.81 -8.40 25.12
CA LEU A 184 -3.43 -8.41 25.57
C LEU A 184 -3.07 -7.15 26.37
N GLY A 185 -3.49 -5.98 25.91
CA GLY A 185 -3.24 -4.72 26.59
C GLY A 185 -3.98 -4.61 27.92
N ALA A 186 -5.25 -5.05 27.98
CA ALA A 186 -6.03 -5.04 29.21
C ALA A 186 -5.44 -5.95 30.28
N ILE A 187 -5.14 -7.20 29.92
CA ILE A 187 -4.69 -8.20 30.89
C ILE A 187 -3.27 -7.93 31.38
N ARG A 188 -2.37 -7.42 30.52
CA ARG A 188 -1.06 -6.95 30.98
C ARG A 188 -1.15 -5.78 31.95
N SER A 189 -2.16 -4.92 31.81
CA SER A 189 -2.42 -3.87 32.78
C SER A 189 -2.87 -4.48 34.13
N PHE A 190 -3.70 -5.51 34.14
CA PHE A 190 -4.07 -6.21 35.39
C PHE A 190 -2.84 -6.74 36.14
N MET A 191 -1.89 -7.39 35.47
CA MET A 191 -0.70 -7.94 36.13
C MET A 191 0.17 -6.91 36.84
N SER A 192 -0.02 -5.61 36.61
CA SER A 192 0.66 -4.57 37.40
C SER A 192 -0.14 -4.14 38.64
N LEU A 193 -1.25 -4.81 38.96
CA LEU A 193 -2.05 -4.63 40.18
C LEU A 193 -1.76 -5.72 41.22
N ASP A 194 -1.00 -6.74 40.83
CA ASP A 194 -0.47 -7.78 41.72
C ASP A 194 0.52 -7.09 42.68
N ARG A 195 0.17 -7.05 43.96
CA ARG A 195 0.91 -6.31 45.01
C ARG A 195 1.80 -7.22 45.82
N ASP A 196 1.49 -8.51 45.89
CA ASP A 196 2.28 -9.49 46.61
C ASP A 196 3.19 -10.34 45.70
N ASP A 197 3.22 -10.02 44.39
CA ASP A 197 4.04 -10.63 43.35
C ASP A 197 3.80 -12.16 43.24
N ASP A 198 2.57 -12.61 43.51
CA ASP A 198 2.20 -14.03 43.43
C ASP A 198 1.80 -14.48 42.00
N LEU A 199 1.94 -13.57 41.03
CA LEU A 199 1.58 -13.69 39.62
C LEU A 199 0.08 -13.79 39.38
N ARG A 200 -0.73 -13.32 40.33
CA ARG A 200 -2.19 -13.30 40.29
C ARG A 200 -2.69 -11.98 40.84
N VAL A 201 -3.87 -11.57 40.38
CA VAL A 201 -4.55 -10.39 40.93
C VAL A 201 -5.78 -10.89 41.64
N SER A 202 -5.68 -10.97 42.96
CA SER A 202 -6.79 -11.37 43.83
C SER A 202 -7.93 -10.35 43.77
N ARG A 203 -9.11 -10.79 44.23
CA ARG A 203 -10.27 -9.91 44.35
C ARG A 203 -10.00 -8.70 45.25
N ALA A 204 -9.26 -8.91 46.34
CA ALA A 204 -8.95 -7.87 47.30
C ALA A 204 -8.04 -6.79 46.70
N GLU A 205 -7.03 -7.19 45.92
CA GLU A 205 -6.12 -6.27 45.24
C GLU A 205 -6.85 -5.47 44.16
N PHE A 206 -7.69 -6.13 43.38
CA PHE A 206 -8.50 -5.45 42.37
C PHE A 206 -9.46 -4.43 42.99
N ASP A 207 -10.20 -4.81 44.04
CA ASP A 207 -11.13 -3.91 44.72
C ASP A 207 -10.39 -2.73 45.37
N ALA A 208 -9.22 -2.96 45.96
CA ALA A 208 -8.37 -1.90 46.50
C ALA A 208 -7.94 -0.91 45.40
N ALA A 209 -7.46 -1.41 44.26
CA ALA A 209 -7.06 -0.58 43.13
C ALA A 209 -8.24 0.21 42.53
N VAL A 210 -9.44 -0.37 42.48
CA VAL A 210 -10.66 0.33 42.03
C VAL A 210 -11.01 1.48 42.98
N LEU A 211 -10.91 1.26 44.29
CA LEU A 211 -11.18 2.30 45.29
C LEU A 211 -10.21 3.46 45.20
N GLU A 212 -8.92 3.16 45.05
CA GLU A 212 -7.88 4.18 44.87
C GLU A 212 -8.10 4.98 43.58
N ALA A 213 -8.45 4.29 42.49
CA ALA A 213 -8.75 4.95 41.22
C ALA A 213 -10.03 5.81 41.28
N PHE A 214 -11.05 5.44 42.05
CA PHE A 214 -12.22 6.28 42.28
C PHE A 214 -11.89 7.51 43.15
N ALA A 215 -11.14 7.31 44.25
CA ALA A 215 -10.71 8.37 45.15
C ALA A 215 -9.79 9.41 44.48
N ARG A 216 -9.09 9.03 43.40
CA ARG A 216 -8.34 9.97 42.56
C ARG A 216 -9.26 10.97 41.82
N ILE A 217 -10.53 10.64 41.62
CA ILE A 217 -11.53 11.51 40.98
C ILE A 217 -12.35 12.23 42.06
N ASP A 218 -12.92 11.48 43.00
CA ASP A 218 -13.67 11.96 44.18
C ASP A 218 -12.68 12.56 45.20
N SER A 219 -12.33 13.82 45.00
CA SER A 219 -11.29 14.53 45.74
C SER A 219 -11.77 14.95 47.12
N ASN A 220 -13.08 15.15 47.28
CA ASN A 220 -13.68 15.55 48.55
C ASN A 220 -14.04 14.34 49.45
N GLY A 221 -14.10 13.12 48.89
CA GLY A 221 -14.31 11.87 49.60
C GLY A 221 -15.76 11.60 50.02
N ASP A 222 -16.73 12.26 49.40
CA ASP A 222 -18.16 12.13 49.73
C ASP A 222 -18.85 10.95 49.03
N GLY A 223 -18.13 10.25 48.14
CA GLY A 223 -18.61 9.09 47.39
C GLY A 223 -19.41 9.44 46.13
N LEU A 224 -19.49 10.71 45.74
CA LEU A 224 -20.16 11.24 44.57
C LEU A 224 -19.21 12.16 43.79
N VAL A 225 -18.95 11.85 42.53
CA VAL A 225 -18.16 12.76 41.68
C VAL A 225 -19.01 13.92 41.17
N ASP A 226 -18.63 15.14 41.53
CA ASP A 226 -19.28 16.37 41.05
C ASP A 226 -18.70 16.88 39.70
N ALA A 227 -19.26 17.99 39.20
CA ALA A 227 -18.86 18.56 37.91
C ALA A 227 -17.43 19.14 37.92
N ASP A 228 -16.99 19.70 39.04
CA ASP A 228 -15.67 20.30 39.19
C ASP A 228 -14.59 19.23 39.31
N GLU A 229 -14.85 18.20 40.11
CA GLU A 229 -14.03 16.99 40.22
C GLU A 229 -13.88 16.28 38.86
N PHE A 230 -14.99 16.10 38.15
CA PHE A 230 -14.96 15.54 36.80
C PHE A 230 -14.14 16.41 35.83
N ALA A 231 -14.24 17.74 35.93
CA ALA A 231 -13.48 18.66 35.09
C ALA A 231 -11.96 18.61 35.37
N VAL A 232 -11.56 18.39 36.63
CA VAL A 232 -10.15 18.16 37.02
C VAL A 232 -9.66 16.84 36.41
N ALA A 233 -10.40 15.75 36.62
CA ALA A 233 -10.04 14.43 36.09
C ALA A 233 -10.00 14.42 34.55
N GLU A 234 -10.87 15.18 33.86
CA GLU A 234 -10.81 15.31 32.40
C GLU A 234 -9.51 15.97 31.92
N ARG A 235 -8.98 16.96 32.66
CA ARG A 235 -7.68 17.58 32.33
C ARG A 235 -6.54 16.59 32.51
N GLU A 236 -6.55 15.83 33.60
CA GLU A 236 -5.58 14.76 33.85
C GLU A 236 -5.63 13.70 32.75
N ARG A 237 -6.82 13.27 32.36
CA ARG A 237 -7.01 12.29 31.27
C ARG A 237 -6.45 12.80 29.95
N ARG A 238 -6.67 14.08 29.63
CA ARG A 238 -6.13 14.70 28.41
C ARG A 238 -4.59 14.74 28.45
N ALA A 239 -4.00 15.08 29.58
CA ALA A 239 -2.55 15.09 29.76
C ALA A 239 -1.96 13.68 29.64
N PHE A 240 -2.57 12.69 30.30
CA PHE A 240 -2.20 11.28 30.19
C PHE A 240 -2.29 10.81 28.73
N LYS A 241 -3.42 11.06 28.05
CA LYS A 241 -3.62 10.66 26.65
C LYS A 241 -2.55 11.28 25.74
N ALA A 242 -2.23 12.55 25.92
CA ALA A 242 -1.19 13.22 25.14
C ALA A 242 0.21 12.60 25.37
N SER A 243 0.54 12.26 26.62
CA SER A 243 1.78 11.55 26.97
C SER A 243 1.83 10.16 26.35
N TYR A 244 0.76 9.39 26.51
CA TYR A 244 0.59 8.05 25.95
C TYR A 244 0.72 8.04 24.42
N ASP A 245 0.02 8.95 23.73
CA ASP A 245 0.09 9.05 22.27
C ASP A 245 1.51 9.42 21.80
N LYS A 246 2.22 10.25 22.57
CA LYS A 246 3.62 10.60 22.31
C LYS A 246 4.56 9.40 22.48
N GLU A 247 4.41 8.63 23.57
CA GLU A 247 5.21 7.42 23.80
C GLU A 247 4.92 6.34 22.76
N LEU A 248 3.65 6.08 22.44
CA LEU A 248 3.25 5.12 21.42
C LEU A 248 3.89 5.45 20.07
N LYS A 249 3.88 6.73 19.70
CA LYS A 249 4.53 7.21 18.47
C LYS A 249 6.04 6.99 18.53
N ALA A 250 6.68 7.20 19.68
CA ALA A 250 8.11 6.95 19.87
C ALA A 250 8.45 5.45 19.78
N ARG A 251 7.70 4.56 20.46
CA ARG A 251 7.87 3.11 20.39
C ARG A 251 7.67 2.57 18.97
N ARG A 252 6.62 3.02 18.27
CA ARG A 252 6.39 2.67 16.85
C ARG A 252 7.57 3.11 15.98
N ALA A 253 8.08 4.32 16.18
CA ALA A 253 9.24 4.81 15.43
C ALA A 253 10.50 3.99 15.73
N ALA A 254 10.75 3.64 17.00
CA ALA A 254 11.90 2.83 17.41
C ALA A 254 11.83 1.41 16.82
N ARG A 255 10.66 0.78 16.87
CA ARG A 255 10.41 -0.55 16.27
C ARG A 255 10.62 -0.53 14.75
N GLY A 256 10.16 0.53 14.07
CA GLY A 256 10.43 0.73 12.65
C GLY A 256 11.92 0.80 12.33
N VAL A 257 12.69 1.56 13.12
CA VAL A 257 14.15 1.65 12.96
C VAL A 257 14.83 0.30 13.22
N GLN A 258 14.47 -0.41 14.29
CA GLN A 258 15.02 -1.74 14.60
C GLN A 258 14.74 -2.75 13.47
N TYR A 259 13.51 -2.74 12.94
CA TYR A 259 13.13 -3.55 11.79
C TYR A 259 14.04 -3.26 10.58
N THR A 260 14.21 -1.98 10.23
CA THR A 260 15.11 -1.57 9.13
C THR A 260 16.54 -2.06 9.38
N LEU A 261 17.09 -1.85 10.57
CA LEU A 261 18.47 -2.25 10.88
C LEU A 261 18.68 -3.77 10.82
N ARG A 262 17.65 -4.57 11.15
CA ARG A 262 17.72 -6.03 11.10
C ARG A 262 17.63 -6.59 9.68
N ASN A 263 16.80 -5.98 8.84
CA ASN A 263 16.43 -6.53 7.54
C ASN A 263 17.17 -5.89 6.36
N CYS A 264 17.76 -4.70 6.54
CA CYS A 264 18.49 -4.01 5.49
C CYS A 264 19.98 -4.29 5.57
N LYS A 265 20.54 -4.80 4.48
CA LYS A 265 21.97 -5.10 4.35
C LYS A 265 22.53 -4.26 3.21
N LEU A 266 22.97 -3.04 3.54
CA LEU A 266 23.58 -2.13 2.58
C LEU A 266 25.11 -2.23 2.65
N PRO A 267 25.83 -1.99 1.54
CA PRO A 267 27.28 -2.00 1.52
C PRO A 267 27.83 -0.90 2.44
N LYS A 268 29.00 -1.16 3.05
CA LYS A 268 29.70 -0.16 3.84
C LYS A 268 30.30 0.90 2.93
N VAL A 269 30.24 2.16 3.36
CA VAL A 269 30.81 3.30 2.64
C VAL A 269 31.98 3.84 3.43
N SER A 270 33.14 3.93 2.78
CA SER A 270 34.32 4.57 3.37
C SER A 270 34.04 6.05 3.64
N PRO A 271 34.44 6.60 4.81
CA PRO A 271 34.29 8.03 5.08
C PRO A 271 35.14 8.93 4.16
N GLU A 272 36.09 8.36 3.40
CA GLU A 272 36.89 9.08 2.39
C GLU A 272 36.19 9.21 1.04
N HIS A 273 35.09 8.47 0.82
CA HIS A 273 34.30 8.54 -0.42
C HIS A 273 33.21 9.59 -0.26
N ILE A 274 32.94 10.33 -1.33
CA ILE A 274 31.79 11.23 -1.35
C ILE A 274 30.53 10.37 -1.47
N PHE A 275 29.65 10.44 -0.47
CA PHE A 275 28.39 9.72 -0.42
C PHE A 275 27.22 10.65 -0.75
N ALA A 276 26.64 10.45 -1.94
CA ALA A 276 25.55 11.29 -2.43
C ALA A 276 24.23 10.52 -2.57
N LEU A 277 23.12 11.11 -2.12
CA LEU A 277 21.76 10.60 -2.32
C LEU A 277 21.04 11.42 -3.40
N VAL A 278 20.46 10.73 -4.37
CA VAL A 278 19.55 11.30 -5.37
C VAL A 278 18.18 10.64 -5.24
N SER A 279 17.15 11.44 -4.97
CA SER A 279 15.75 11.00 -4.87
C SER A 279 14.93 11.61 -6.01
N ALA A 280 14.45 10.83 -6.99
CA ALA A 280 13.75 11.35 -8.18
C ALA A 280 12.29 10.89 -8.27
N ARG A 281 11.34 11.83 -8.38
CA ARG A 281 9.90 11.49 -8.39
C ARG A 281 9.34 11.23 -9.78
N TYR A 282 9.54 12.17 -10.69
CA TYR A 282 8.96 12.13 -12.02
C TYR A 282 10.05 12.34 -13.06
N SER A 283 10.05 11.48 -14.08
CA SER A 283 10.85 11.67 -15.28
C SER A 283 10.02 12.29 -16.40
N ASN A 284 10.72 12.99 -17.31
CA ASN A 284 10.19 13.40 -18.60
C ASN A 284 10.76 12.57 -19.78
N ALA A 285 11.45 11.46 -19.48
CA ALA A 285 11.88 10.45 -20.43
C ALA A 285 11.33 9.07 -20.03
N VAL A 286 11.05 8.23 -21.03
CA VAL A 286 10.66 6.82 -20.84
C VAL A 286 11.54 5.93 -21.69
N ALA A 287 11.72 4.68 -21.28
CA ALA A 287 12.45 3.69 -22.06
C ALA A 287 11.51 2.92 -22.98
N ASN A 288 12.08 2.29 -24.01
CA ASN A 288 11.43 1.25 -24.82
C ASN A 288 11.44 -0.14 -24.14
N ILE A 289 11.62 -0.20 -22.82
CA ILE A 289 11.69 -1.45 -22.06
C ILE A 289 10.82 -1.41 -20.80
N VAL A 290 10.47 -2.58 -20.30
CA VAL A 290 9.87 -2.81 -18.98
C VAL A 290 10.84 -3.56 -18.08
N LEU A 291 10.70 -3.37 -16.77
CA LEU A 291 11.46 -4.08 -15.74
C LEU A 291 10.54 -5.04 -14.98
N GLY A 292 11.00 -6.28 -14.75
CA GLY A 292 10.21 -7.31 -14.08
C GLY A 292 8.91 -7.63 -14.80
N ASP A 293 7.89 -7.98 -14.02
CA ASP A 293 6.52 -8.21 -14.50
C ASP A 293 5.68 -6.91 -14.39
N HIS A 294 6.34 -5.75 -14.38
CA HIS A 294 5.66 -4.47 -14.20
C HIS A 294 4.96 -4.00 -15.48
N GLU A 295 3.83 -3.35 -15.25
CA GLU A 295 2.85 -2.92 -16.26
C GLU A 295 3.27 -1.60 -16.96
N ASP A 296 4.23 -0.90 -16.35
CA ASP A 296 4.70 0.42 -16.75
C ASP A 296 6.06 0.35 -17.43
N ALA A 297 6.19 1.07 -18.55
CA ALA A 297 7.48 1.29 -19.18
C ALA A 297 8.39 2.06 -18.24
N ALA A 298 9.68 1.69 -18.26
CA ALA A 298 10.60 2.23 -17.30
C ALA A 298 10.83 3.73 -17.51
N LEU A 299 10.79 4.52 -16.44
CA LEU A 299 11.19 5.92 -16.44
C LEU A 299 12.71 6.02 -16.57
N VAL A 300 13.23 7.07 -17.19
CA VAL A 300 14.68 7.24 -17.41
C VAL A 300 15.20 8.47 -16.70
N GLU A 301 16.23 8.31 -15.89
CA GLU A 301 16.94 9.38 -15.19
C GLU A 301 18.42 9.33 -15.53
N GLN A 302 19.01 10.46 -15.93
CA GLN A 302 20.42 10.58 -16.25
C GLN A 302 21.20 11.12 -15.05
N ILE A 303 22.24 10.39 -14.65
CA ILE A 303 23.26 10.84 -13.72
C ILE A 303 24.55 11.06 -14.51
N VAL A 304 25.08 12.27 -14.45
CA VAL A 304 26.37 12.63 -15.08
C VAL A 304 27.40 12.76 -13.98
N VAL A 305 28.41 11.90 -14.00
CA VAL A 305 29.52 11.94 -13.06
C VAL A 305 30.53 12.97 -13.55
N GLU A 306 30.67 14.06 -12.79
CA GLU A 306 31.62 15.13 -13.08
C GLU A 306 33.06 14.60 -12.93
N PRO A 307 34.06 15.16 -13.65
CA PRO A 307 35.47 14.82 -13.40
C PRO A 307 35.91 15.16 -11.97
N GLY A 308 36.87 14.41 -11.42
CA GLY A 308 37.39 14.63 -10.07
C GLY A 308 38.21 13.45 -9.55
N GLN A 309 38.94 13.65 -8.46
CA GLN A 309 39.83 12.63 -7.88
C GLN A 309 39.16 11.73 -6.84
N ALA A 310 38.23 12.29 -6.05
CA ALA A 310 37.54 11.53 -5.01
C ALA A 310 36.57 10.51 -5.61
N LYS A 311 36.56 9.30 -5.04
CA LYS A 311 35.60 8.24 -5.34
C LYS A 311 34.20 8.60 -4.85
N LEU A 312 33.19 8.11 -5.55
CA LEU A 312 31.77 8.37 -5.30
C LEU A 312 31.06 7.08 -4.93
N VAL A 313 30.21 7.16 -3.90
CA VAL A 313 29.13 6.20 -3.68
C VAL A 313 27.80 6.91 -3.88
N LEU A 314 26.92 6.32 -4.69
CA LEU A 314 25.63 6.91 -5.03
C LEU A 314 24.51 6.09 -4.40
N ALA A 315 23.64 6.72 -3.63
CA ALA A 315 22.35 6.16 -3.26
C ALA A 315 21.28 6.76 -4.18
N LEU A 316 20.63 5.93 -4.99
CA LEU A 316 19.66 6.36 -6.00
C LEU A 316 18.29 5.77 -5.66
N THR A 317 17.28 6.61 -5.46
CA THR A 317 15.91 6.17 -5.16
C THR A 317 14.91 7.02 -5.93
N GLY A 318 13.79 6.43 -6.34
CA GLY A 318 12.81 7.15 -7.16
C GLY A 318 11.53 6.37 -7.33
N SER A 319 10.67 6.76 -8.27
CA SER A 319 9.48 5.99 -8.60
C SER A 319 9.82 4.54 -8.98
N ALA A 320 8.87 3.63 -8.78
CA ALA A 320 9.02 2.25 -9.26
C ALA A 320 9.30 2.24 -10.79
N SER A 321 10.04 1.23 -11.23
CA SER A 321 10.48 1.07 -12.62
C SER A 321 11.32 2.24 -13.15
N THR A 322 12.30 2.74 -12.37
CA THR A 322 13.24 3.77 -12.85
C THR A 322 14.56 3.16 -13.32
N ILE A 323 15.04 3.55 -14.50
CA ILE A 323 16.39 3.26 -15.01
C ILE A 323 17.28 4.48 -14.81
N TRP A 324 18.33 4.28 -14.01
CA TRP A 324 19.39 5.25 -13.78
C TRP A 324 20.51 5.06 -14.81
N ARG A 325 20.63 6.00 -15.76
CA ARG A 325 21.73 6.02 -16.74
C ARG A 325 22.91 6.76 -16.13
N ILE A 326 24.05 6.09 -15.98
CA ILE A 326 25.26 6.69 -15.43
C ILE A 326 26.22 6.99 -16.59
N SER A 327 26.73 8.21 -16.66
CA SER A 327 27.70 8.62 -17.70
C SER A 327 28.76 9.58 -17.13
N GLY A 328 29.67 10.05 -17.98
CA GLY A 328 30.75 10.94 -17.59
C GLY A 328 31.95 10.19 -17.01
N ALA A 329 32.53 10.69 -15.92
CA ALA A 329 33.71 10.11 -15.26
C ALA A 329 33.35 8.89 -14.39
N VAL A 330 32.77 7.85 -15.01
CA VAL A 330 32.22 6.66 -14.32
C VAL A 330 33.26 5.85 -13.53
N ASP A 331 34.56 6.00 -13.84
CA ASP A 331 35.65 5.40 -13.06
C ASP A 331 35.72 5.91 -11.61
N ARG A 332 35.11 7.07 -11.33
CA ARG A 332 34.95 7.59 -9.97
C ARG A 332 33.91 6.82 -9.17
N VAL A 333 32.96 6.14 -9.83
CA VAL A 333 31.89 5.40 -9.14
C VAL A 333 32.49 4.14 -8.55
N GLU A 334 32.54 4.13 -7.22
CA GLU A 334 32.93 2.97 -6.42
C GLU A 334 31.74 2.02 -6.28
N HIS A 335 30.58 2.54 -5.90
CA HIS A 335 29.38 1.74 -5.66
C HIS A 335 28.09 2.53 -5.88
N ILE A 336 27.01 1.83 -6.25
CA ILE A 336 25.66 2.38 -6.37
C ILE A 336 24.69 1.52 -5.54
N ILE A 337 23.98 2.17 -4.63
CA ILE A 337 22.89 1.58 -3.85
C ILE A 337 21.57 2.05 -4.49
N VAL A 338 20.76 1.11 -4.97
CA VAL A 338 19.53 1.41 -5.71
C VAL A 338 18.31 1.05 -4.88
N GLY A 339 17.42 2.01 -4.70
CA GLY A 339 16.11 1.84 -4.08
C GLY A 339 14.99 2.16 -5.07
N SER A 340 13.76 2.04 -4.57
CA SER A 340 12.56 2.54 -5.24
C SER A 340 11.53 2.92 -4.20
N GLY A 341 10.61 3.81 -4.56
CA GLY A 341 9.39 4.07 -3.82
C GLY A 341 8.43 2.89 -3.93
N VAL A 342 7.45 2.87 -3.02
CA VAL A 342 6.34 1.92 -3.08
C VAL A 342 5.34 2.42 -4.13
N ARG A 343 4.78 1.51 -4.96
CA ARG A 343 3.66 1.86 -5.84
C ARG A 343 2.52 2.34 -4.95
N GLN A 344 1.98 3.53 -5.18
CA GLN A 344 0.74 3.96 -4.52
C GLN A 344 -0.39 3.05 -5.04
N GLN A 345 -0.63 1.92 -4.38
CA GLN A 345 -1.85 1.17 -4.55
C GLN A 345 -2.47 0.87 -3.19
N THR A 346 -3.69 1.38 -3.06
CA THR A 346 -4.69 1.19 -2.00
C THR A 346 -4.53 1.99 -0.71
N GLU A 347 -5.68 2.51 -0.26
CA GLU A 347 -5.94 3.43 0.85
C GLU A 347 -5.53 2.92 2.24
N THR A 348 -4.83 1.80 2.32
CA THR A 348 -4.28 1.30 3.57
C THR A 348 -2.83 1.73 3.67
N ASN A 349 -2.53 2.64 4.61
CA ASN A 349 -1.18 3.03 5.04
C ASN A 349 -0.33 1.86 5.61
N ALA A 350 -0.57 0.62 5.18
CA ALA A 350 0.29 -0.51 5.43
C ALA A 350 1.54 -0.33 4.58
N LEU A 351 2.69 -0.20 5.25
CA LEU A 351 3.98 -0.41 4.61
C LEU A 351 3.92 -1.80 3.99
N ASP A 352 3.92 -1.88 2.66
CA ASP A 352 3.96 -3.15 1.96
C ASP A 352 5.36 -3.73 2.12
N PHE A 353 5.55 -4.55 3.16
CA PHE A 353 6.84 -5.12 3.54
C PHE A 353 7.35 -6.16 2.52
N GLU A 354 6.50 -6.59 1.60
CA GLU A 354 6.82 -7.51 0.49
C GLU A 354 7.15 -6.77 -0.82
N ALA A 355 7.01 -5.43 -0.87
CA ALA A 355 7.34 -4.66 -2.06
C ALA A 355 8.82 -4.82 -2.43
N VAL A 356 9.07 -5.33 -3.63
CA VAL A 356 10.42 -5.52 -4.18
C VAL A 356 10.90 -4.22 -4.83
N VAL A 357 12.17 -3.89 -4.65
CA VAL A 357 12.78 -2.78 -5.38
C VAL A 357 12.88 -3.14 -6.86
N THR A 358 12.21 -2.38 -7.71
CA THR A 358 12.25 -2.53 -9.16
C THR A 358 12.74 -1.25 -9.80
N SER A 359 14.03 -1.24 -10.05
CA SER A 359 14.80 -0.20 -10.71
C SER A 359 15.92 -0.85 -11.51
N GLY A 360 16.48 -0.13 -12.47
CA GLY A 360 17.61 -0.56 -13.28
C GLY A 360 18.73 0.47 -13.29
N VAL A 361 19.94 0.04 -13.65
CA VAL A 361 21.11 0.90 -13.84
C VAL A 361 21.80 0.53 -15.14
N THR A 362 22.29 1.54 -15.86
CA THR A 362 23.14 1.36 -17.06
C THR A 362 24.39 2.22 -16.95
N GLY A 363 25.44 1.86 -17.70
CA GLY A 363 26.69 2.63 -17.76
C GLY A 363 27.71 2.32 -16.65
N VAL A 364 27.44 1.32 -15.80
CA VAL A 364 28.37 0.81 -14.79
C VAL A 364 28.34 -0.72 -14.74
N GLU A 365 29.39 -1.31 -14.19
CA GLU A 365 29.50 -2.76 -14.00
C GLU A 365 28.52 -3.28 -12.92
N ALA A 366 27.98 -4.48 -13.12
CA ALA A 366 26.96 -5.06 -12.25
C ALA A 366 27.45 -5.29 -10.80
N ASN A 367 28.73 -5.61 -10.61
CA ASN A 367 29.34 -5.82 -9.28
C ASN A 367 29.38 -4.54 -8.42
N LYS A 368 29.28 -3.36 -9.04
CA LYS A 368 29.22 -2.06 -8.34
C LYS A 368 27.80 -1.67 -7.93
N VAL A 369 26.78 -2.48 -8.24
CA VAL A 369 25.38 -2.14 -7.98
C VAL A 369 24.83 -3.05 -6.89
N THR A 370 24.15 -2.47 -5.90
CA THR A 370 23.38 -3.20 -4.89
C THR A 370 21.97 -2.65 -4.82
N PHE A 371 20.99 -3.51 -5.09
CA PHE A 371 19.59 -3.20 -4.87
C PHE A 371 19.25 -3.35 -3.39
N ALA A 372 18.59 -2.34 -2.84
CA ALA A 372 18.10 -2.35 -1.48
C ALA A 372 17.04 -3.46 -1.32
N GLN A 373 17.05 -4.17 -0.19
CA GLN A 373 16.20 -5.35 -0.01
C GLN A 373 14.70 -5.03 0.04
N SER A 374 14.36 -3.79 0.42
CA SER A 374 13.01 -3.27 0.35
C SER A 374 13.02 -1.75 0.21
N PRO A 375 11.91 -1.12 -0.21
CA PRO A 375 11.74 0.32 -0.23
C PRO A 375 12.07 1.02 1.10
N SER A 376 11.96 0.32 2.24
CA SER A 376 12.31 0.87 3.55
C SER A 376 13.83 0.99 3.79
N CYS A 377 14.64 0.24 3.06
CA CYS A 377 16.10 0.22 3.23
C CYS A 377 16.77 1.43 2.58
N LEU A 378 16.20 1.93 1.49
CA LEU A 378 16.56 3.21 0.88
C LEU A 378 15.28 3.99 0.52
N PRO A 379 14.68 4.68 1.50
CA PRO A 379 13.37 5.30 1.34
C PRO A 379 13.41 6.50 0.39
N PHE A 380 12.33 6.65 -0.37
CA PHE A 380 12.09 7.80 -1.23
C PHE A 380 11.90 9.09 -0.40
N LEU A 381 12.59 10.16 -0.79
CA LEU A 381 12.45 11.49 -0.19
C LEU A 381 11.61 12.39 -1.10
N SER A 382 10.50 12.91 -0.57
CA SER A 382 9.59 13.79 -1.32
C SER A 382 9.95 15.27 -1.24
N LYS A 383 10.71 15.70 -0.21
CA LYS A 383 11.16 17.11 -0.04
C LYS A 383 12.58 17.19 0.55
N PRO A 384 13.36 18.23 0.19
CA PRO A 384 14.77 18.37 0.59
C PRO A 384 14.99 18.83 2.05
N GLU A 385 14.00 19.43 2.71
CA GLU A 385 14.14 20.10 4.03
C GLU A 385 13.36 19.43 5.18
N ASP A 386 12.71 18.29 4.93
CA ASP A 386 11.83 17.67 5.92
C ASP A 386 12.56 16.92 7.04
N ARG A 387 11.89 16.79 8.20
CA ARG A 387 12.27 15.87 9.31
C ARG A 387 12.61 14.46 8.81
N GLU A 388 12.06 14.06 7.67
CA GLU A 388 12.34 12.80 6.98
C GLU A 388 13.79 12.71 6.51
N ARG A 389 14.38 13.75 5.95
CA ARG A 389 15.80 13.74 5.53
C ARG A 389 16.73 13.40 6.68
N LYS A 390 16.53 14.01 7.86
CA LYS A 390 17.34 13.70 9.06
C LYS A 390 17.20 12.24 9.49
N LYS A 391 16.01 11.65 9.34
CA LYS A 391 15.79 10.22 9.63
C LYS A 391 16.50 9.33 8.61
N VAL A 392 16.43 9.68 7.32
CA VAL A 392 17.08 8.92 6.25
C VAL A 392 18.59 8.97 6.41
N ASP A 393 19.17 10.15 6.63
CA ASP A 393 20.61 10.31 6.89
C ASP A 393 21.06 9.50 8.11
N ALA A 394 20.35 9.62 9.24
CA ALA A 394 20.66 8.83 10.44
C ALA A 394 20.54 7.31 10.21
N THR A 395 19.58 6.88 9.40
CA THR A 395 19.36 5.46 9.08
C THR A 395 20.46 4.94 8.16
N LEU A 396 20.77 5.67 7.08
CA LEU A 396 21.82 5.30 6.15
C LEU A 396 23.18 5.30 6.84
N LYS A 397 23.49 6.29 7.68
CA LYS A 397 24.72 6.28 8.50
C LYS A 397 24.86 5.01 9.35
N ARG A 398 23.77 4.52 9.94
CA ARG A 398 23.79 3.26 10.73
C ARG A 398 23.97 2.04 9.84
N LEU A 399 23.34 2.02 8.67
CA LEU A 399 23.42 0.89 7.73
C LEU A 399 24.79 0.82 7.03
N THR A 400 25.25 1.93 6.45
CA THR A 400 26.45 2.02 5.61
C THR A 400 27.72 2.40 6.39
N GLY A 401 27.60 2.95 7.60
CA GLY A 401 28.72 3.42 8.42
C GLY A 401 29.16 4.86 8.17
N SER A 402 28.66 5.52 7.11
CA SER A 402 29.04 6.90 6.73
C SER A 402 27.82 7.79 6.53
N ALA A 403 27.94 9.06 6.91
CA ALA A 403 26.89 10.06 6.71
C ALA A 403 26.81 10.49 5.24
N LEU A 404 25.68 11.03 4.80
CA LEU A 404 25.57 11.61 3.46
C LEU A 404 26.28 12.96 3.41
N ASP A 405 27.15 13.15 2.42
CA ASP A 405 27.76 14.45 2.12
C ASP A 405 26.78 15.35 1.36
N HIS A 406 26.02 14.75 0.45
CA HIS A 406 25.20 15.46 -0.52
C HIS A 406 23.83 14.79 -0.67
N VAL A 407 22.75 15.59 -0.72
CA VAL A 407 21.38 15.08 -0.92
C VAL A 407 20.66 15.95 -1.94
N SER A 408 20.20 15.34 -3.03
CA SER A 408 19.36 15.98 -4.04
C SER A 408 17.98 15.33 -4.07
N VAL A 409 16.93 16.14 -3.96
CA VAL A 409 15.55 15.71 -4.18
C VAL A 409 15.05 16.37 -5.45
N VAL A 410 14.78 15.54 -6.46
CA VAL A 410 14.45 15.95 -7.82
C VAL A 410 13.00 15.60 -8.11
N MET A 411 12.15 16.63 -8.20
CA MET A 411 10.72 16.43 -8.45
C MET A 411 10.41 16.19 -9.94
N GLN A 412 10.98 16.98 -10.85
CA GLN A 412 10.75 16.90 -12.30
C GLN A 412 11.96 17.41 -13.08
N LYS A 413 12.99 16.59 -13.30
CA LYS A 413 14.19 16.90 -14.10
C LYS A 413 14.81 15.59 -14.57
N ASN A 414 15.56 15.59 -15.67
CA ASN A 414 16.08 14.35 -16.26
C ASN A 414 17.58 14.14 -16.07
N THR A 415 18.33 15.18 -15.71
CA THR A 415 19.79 15.09 -15.63
C THR A 415 20.27 15.71 -14.34
N VAL A 416 21.01 14.91 -13.57
CA VAL A 416 21.61 15.29 -12.30
C VAL A 416 23.12 15.11 -12.41
N PHE A 417 23.87 16.16 -12.12
CA PHE A 417 25.33 16.11 -12.09
C PHE A 417 25.79 15.78 -10.67
N VAL A 418 26.77 14.89 -10.55
CA VAL A 418 27.32 14.48 -9.25
C VAL A 418 28.84 14.67 -9.22
N PRO A 419 29.42 15.20 -8.12
CA PRO A 419 28.78 15.44 -6.83
C PRO A 419 28.12 16.82 -6.65
N SER A 420 28.18 17.75 -7.62
CA SER A 420 27.66 19.12 -7.46
C SER A 420 26.16 19.18 -7.16
N LEU A 421 25.42 18.12 -7.49
CA LEU A 421 23.96 18.01 -7.42
C LEU A 421 23.24 19.08 -8.22
N THR A 422 23.93 19.71 -9.18
CA THR A 422 23.29 20.57 -10.15
C THR A 422 22.39 19.74 -11.06
N THR A 423 21.38 20.38 -11.62
CA THR A 423 20.35 19.66 -12.38
C THR A 423 19.98 20.44 -13.61
N GLU A 424 19.79 19.75 -14.72
CA GLU A 424 19.31 20.33 -15.97
C GLU A 424 17.95 19.78 -16.35
N ARG A 425 17.08 20.68 -16.81
CA ARG A 425 15.72 20.34 -17.22
C ARG A 425 15.68 20.14 -18.73
N ASN A 426 15.21 18.98 -19.16
CA ASN A 426 15.10 18.60 -20.57
C ASN A 426 16.45 18.61 -21.32
N ALA A 427 17.55 18.31 -20.62
CA ALA A 427 18.82 18.09 -21.30
C ALA A 427 18.61 17.00 -22.38
N PRO A 428 19.19 17.16 -23.58
CA PRO A 428 19.15 16.12 -24.60
C PRO A 428 19.72 14.83 -24.02
N LEU A 429 19.00 13.74 -24.22
CA LEU A 429 19.49 12.41 -23.89
C LEU A 429 19.90 11.73 -25.19
N ASP A 430 21.06 11.10 -25.19
CA ASP A 430 21.52 10.25 -26.29
C ASP A 430 20.58 9.03 -26.44
N ASP A 431 20.62 8.41 -27.61
CA ASP A 431 19.81 7.24 -27.98
C ASP A 431 18.30 7.51 -27.98
N ARG A 432 17.89 8.77 -28.18
CA ARG A 432 16.47 9.11 -28.33
C ARG A 432 15.93 8.54 -29.63
N LEU A 433 14.87 7.73 -29.54
CA LEU A 433 14.14 7.24 -30.70
C LEU A 433 13.50 8.41 -31.46
N MET A 434 13.72 8.44 -32.77
CA MET A 434 13.08 9.41 -33.66
C MET A 434 11.65 8.96 -33.95
N LEU A 435 10.68 9.74 -33.50
CA LEU A 435 9.27 9.51 -33.78
C LEU A 435 8.88 10.19 -35.10
N PRO A 436 8.03 9.57 -35.95
CA PRO A 436 7.54 10.21 -37.16
C PRO A 436 6.83 11.54 -36.86
N SER A 437 7.13 12.58 -37.63
CA SER A 437 6.55 13.92 -37.41
C SER A 437 5.19 14.12 -38.07
N THR A 438 4.78 13.22 -38.96
CA THR A 438 3.53 13.29 -39.73
C THR A 438 2.80 11.95 -39.69
N GLY A 439 1.52 11.95 -40.05
CA GLY A 439 0.71 10.74 -40.18
C GLY A 439 -0.45 10.68 -39.17
N PRO A 440 -1.30 9.64 -39.24
CA PRO A 440 -2.49 9.52 -38.40
C PRO A 440 -2.23 9.65 -36.89
N GLY A 441 -1.07 9.22 -36.41
CA GLY A 441 -0.66 9.28 -35.01
C GLY A 441 -0.06 10.62 -34.54
N GLU A 442 0.04 11.64 -35.39
CA GLU A 442 0.76 12.90 -35.08
C GLU A 442 0.27 13.58 -33.79
N THR A 443 -1.04 13.75 -33.62
CA THR A 443 -1.62 14.43 -32.44
C THR A 443 -1.35 13.66 -31.14
N LEU A 444 -1.32 12.32 -31.20
CA LEU A 444 -0.98 11.48 -30.06
C LEU A 444 0.51 11.57 -29.70
N ARG A 445 1.40 11.65 -30.70
CA ARG A 445 2.83 11.94 -30.46
C ARG A 445 3.03 13.31 -29.83
N GLN A 446 2.34 14.34 -30.30
CA GLN A 446 2.41 15.67 -29.67
C GLN A 446 1.93 15.62 -28.20
N ARG A 447 0.85 14.88 -27.91
CA ARG A 447 0.38 14.65 -26.54
C ARG A 447 1.42 13.90 -25.71
N PHE A 448 2.03 12.85 -26.25
CA PHE A 448 3.12 12.12 -25.61
C PHE A 448 4.29 13.06 -25.26
N MET A 449 4.76 13.84 -26.23
CA MET A 449 5.88 14.79 -26.05
C MET A 449 5.57 15.92 -25.07
N SER A 450 4.29 16.27 -24.87
CA SER A 450 3.89 17.24 -23.83
C SER A 450 4.19 16.75 -22.41
N ARG A 451 4.08 15.43 -22.19
CA ARG A 451 4.33 14.76 -20.91
C ARG A 451 5.77 14.28 -20.78
N TYR A 452 6.33 13.75 -21.86
CA TYR A 452 7.68 13.19 -21.93
C TYR A 452 8.52 13.98 -22.93
N ARG A 453 8.99 15.16 -22.49
CA ARG A 453 9.70 16.12 -23.36
C ARG A 453 11.02 15.60 -23.91
N SER A 454 11.70 14.72 -23.17
CA SER A 454 12.91 14.05 -23.66
C SER A 454 12.60 12.81 -24.51
N GLY A 455 11.33 12.44 -24.66
CA GLY A 455 10.89 11.38 -25.56
C GLY A 455 11.14 9.98 -25.03
N ILE A 456 11.31 9.04 -25.97
CA ILE A 456 11.61 7.64 -25.70
C ILE A 456 13.09 7.41 -25.91
N ILE A 457 13.74 6.79 -24.93
CA ILE A 457 15.15 6.42 -24.97
C ILE A 457 15.24 4.94 -25.35
N ASP A 458 16.04 4.66 -26.37
CA ASP A 458 16.37 3.29 -26.77
C ASP A 458 17.38 2.70 -25.78
N ILE A 459 16.97 1.66 -25.08
CA ILE A 459 17.78 0.97 -24.09
C ILE A 459 17.82 -0.52 -24.44
N ASP A 460 19.03 -1.03 -24.68
CA ASP A 460 19.26 -2.46 -24.81
C ASP A 460 19.03 -3.15 -23.45
N PRO A 461 18.03 -4.05 -23.33
CA PRO A 461 17.74 -4.76 -22.08
C PRO A 461 18.94 -5.53 -21.54
N ALA A 462 19.84 -6.02 -22.40
CA ALA A 462 21.01 -6.80 -21.99
C ALA A 462 22.06 -5.96 -21.24
N ARG A 463 22.01 -4.62 -21.38
CA ARG A 463 22.91 -3.69 -20.70
C ARG A 463 22.37 -3.17 -19.38
N VAL A 464 21.16 -3.59 -18.99
CA VAL A 464 20.52 -3.13 -17.77
C VAL A 464 20.87 -4.05 -16.61
N VAL A 465 21.53 -3.50 -15.61
CA VAL A 465 21.66 -4.14 -14.29
C VAL A 465 20.37 -3.87 -13.53
N ALA A 466 19.57 -4.90 -13.25
CA ALA A 466 18.27 -4.77 -12.58
C ALA A 466 18.01 -5.89 -11.57
N ASN A 467 17.18 -5.61 -10.57
CA ASN A 467 16.60 -6.62 -9.69
C ASN A 467 15.32 -7.19 -10.34
N GLY A 468 15.50 -7.97 -11.40
CA GLY A 468 14.43 -8.49 -12.25
C GLY A 468 14.87 -8.64 -13.71
N LYS A 469 13.95 -9.06 -14.60
CA LYS A 469 14.22 -9.15 -16.04
C LYS A 469 13.91 -7.82 -16.72
N ALA A 470 14.81 -7.33 -17.56
CA ALA A 470 14.50 -6.24 -18.49
C ALA A 470 14.01 -6.85 -19.82
N ARG A 471 12.96 -6.28 -20.42
CA ARG A 471 12.40 -6.75 -21.71
C ARG A 471 12.05 -5.57 -22.60
N SER A 472 12.38 -5.67 -23.89
CA SER A 472 11.95 -4.71 -24.91
C SER A 472 10.45 -4.73 -25.16
N LEU A 473 9.93 -3.57 -25.49
CA LEU A 473 8.55 -3.36 -25.91
C LEU A 473 8.47 -3.39 -27.44
N ASP A 474 7.60 -4.25 -27.98
CA ASP A 474 7.29 -4.28 -29.41
C ASP A 474 6.40 -3.09 -29.83
N VAL A 475 5.59 -2.60 -28.90
CA VAL A 475 4.76 -1.41 -29.04
C VAL A 475 5.23 -0.34 -28.06
N LEU A 476 5.55 0.85 -28.57
CA LEU A 476 6.04 1.98 -27.78
C LEU A 476 5.09 2.30 -26.62
N PRO A 477 5.58 2.88 -25.51
CA PRO A 477 4.73 3.18 -24.36
C PRO A 477 3.72 4.31 -24.61
N SER A 478 2.64 4.27 -23.84
CA SER A 478 1.64 5.33 -23.70
C SER A 478 1.07 5.80 -25.05
N TYR A 479 0.81 7.09 -25.20
CA TYR A 479 0.31 7.69 -26.43
C TYR A 479 1.24 7.50 -27.65
N ALA A 480 2.54 7.24 -27.45
CA ALA A 480 3.44 6.94 -28.56
C ALA A 480 3.15 5.56 -29.18
N GLY A 481 2.78 4.57 -28.38
CA GLY A 481 2.31 3.27 -28.87
C GLY A 481 1.01 3.35 -29.63
N LEU A 482 0.05 4.12 -29.14
CA LEU A 482 -1.20 4.35 -29.87
C LEU A 482 -0.95 5.03 -31.22
N ALA A 483 -0.02 5.99 -31.26
CA ALA A 483 0.40 6.63 -32.51
C ALA A 483 1.06 5.64 -33.48
N GLN A 484 1.96 4.79 -32.98
CA GLN A 484 2.59 3.72 -33.77
C GLN A 484 1.52 2.81 -34.39
N LEU A 485 0.56 2.36 -33.59
CA LEU A 485 -0.49 1.44 -34.05
C LEU A 485 -1.46 2.08 -35.06
N LEU A 486 -1.77 3.38 -34.91
CA LEU A 486 -2.54 4.12 -35.91
C LEU A 486 -1.81 4.23 -37.24
N ASP A 487 -0.52 4.59 -37.22
CA ASP A 487 0.28 4.72 -38.44
C ASP A 487 0.45 3.39 -39.16
N GLN A 488 0.50 2.29 -38.41
CA GLN A 488 0.55 0.92 -38.94
C GLN A 488 -0.80 0.42 -39.47
N GLY A 489 -1.90 1.17 -39.27
CA GLY A 489 -3.26 0.75 -39.60
C GLY A 489 -3.82 -0.35 -38.69
N ALA A 490 -3.14 -0.65 -37.58
CA ALA A 490 -3.58 -1.61 -36.57
C ALA A 490 -4.76 -1.07 -35.75
N LEU A 491 -4.79 0.25 -35.58
CA LEU A 491 -5.90 1.02 -35.02
C LEU A 491 -6.49 1.95 -36.07
N GLU A 492 -7.77 2.25 -35.90
CA GLU A 492 -8.48 3.30 -36.62
C GLU A 492 -9.15 4.24 -35.63
N ALA A 493 -8.95 5.55 -35.79
CA ALA A 493 -9.60 6.55 -34.95
C ALA A 493 -11.04 6.80 -35.44
N VAL A 494 -12.03 6.34 -34.67
CA VAL A 494 -13.45 6.38 -35.03
C VAL A 494 -14.21 7.53 -34.37
N SER A 495 -13.61 8.18 -33.36
CA SER A 495 -14.14 9.43 -32.79
C SER A 495 -13.03 10.29 -32.23
N TYR A 496 -13.32 11.58 -32.10
CA TYR A 496 -12.38 12.59 -31.66
C TYR A 496 -12.98 13.43 -30.55
N SER A 497 -12.11 14.03 -29.75
CA SER A 497 -12.47 15.02 -28.74
C SER A 497 -11.78 16.33 -29.05
N LEU A 498 -12.44 17.42 -28.67
CA LEU A 498 -11.97 18.80 -28.80
C LEU A 498 -11.69 19.33 -27.40
N SER A 499 -10.45 19.72 -27.11
CA SER A 499 -10.06 20.44 -25.88
C SER A 499 -9.78 21.90 -26.17
N TYR A 500 -10.26 22.78 -25.30
CA TYR A 500 -10.00 24.22 -25.35
C TYR A 500 -9.98 24.82 -23.94
N TRP A 501 -9.50 26.07 -23.81
CA TRP A 501 -9.45 26.79 -22.55
C TRP A 501 -10.44 27.97 -22.57
N VAL A 502 -11.14 28.18 -21.46
CA VAL A 502 -11.91 29.40 -21.19
C VAL A 502 -11.45 29.95 -19.85
N GLY A 503 -10.74 31.07 -19.87
CA GLY A 503 -9.97 31.54 -18.72
C GLY A 503 -8.92 30.51 -18.30
N GLU A 504 -8.90 30.14 -17.02
CA GLU A 504 -8.00 29.12 -16.46
C GLU A 504 -8.58 27.69 -16.47
N ARG A 505 -9.81 27.50 -16.98
CA ARG A 505 -10.46 26.19 -17.03
C ARG A 505 -10.30 25.54 -18.40
N ARG A 506 -9.93 24.27 -18.39
CA ARG A 506 -9.85 23.43 -19.59
C ARG A 506 -11.15 22.65 -19.75
N TYR A 507 -11.74 22.75 -20.94
CA TYR A 507 -12.92 22.00 -21.36
C TYR A 507 -12.52 20.92 -22.36
N THR A 508 -13.26 19.81 -22.37
CA THR A 508 -13.09 18.72 -23.35
C THR A 508 -14.45 18.16 -23.71
N ILE A 509 -14.79 18.20 -25.00
CA ILE A 509 -16.08 17.74 -25.55
C ILE A 509 -15.87 16.69 -26.65
N GLU A 510 -16.89 15.90 -26.95
CA GLU A 510 -16.88 14.96 -28.08
C GLU A 510 -17.18 15.70 -29.39
N GLU A 511 -16.37 15.49 -30.42
CA GLU A 511 -16.56 16.13 -31.72
C GLU A 511 -17.86 15.63 -32.38
N GLY A 512 -18.74 16.55 -32.76
CA GLY A 512 -20.07 16.22 -33.27
C GLY A 512 -21.08 15.77 -32.21
N GLY A 513 -20.76 15.94 -30.92
CA GLY A 513 -21.66 15.70 -29.80
C GLY A 513 -22.70 16.80 -29.57
N ALA A 514 -23.41 16.73 -28.44
CA ALA A 514 -24.44 17.71 -28.05
C ALA A 514 -23.88 19.09 -27.65
N GLU A 515 -22.60 19.12 -27.22
CA GLU A 515 -21.89 20.33 -26.85
C GLU A 515 -21.00 20.80 -28.01
N ALA A 516 -20.83 22.11 -28.17
CA ALA A 516 -20.01 22.72 -29.21
C ALA A 516 -18.94 23.64 -28.61
N VAL A 517 -17.83 23.81 -29.33
CA VAL A 517 -16.81 24.81 -28.95
C VAL A 517 -17.44 26.20 -29.09
N PRO A 518 -17.34 27.07 -28.07
CA PRO A 518 -17.83 28.44 -28.15
C PRO A 518 -17.19 29.23 -29.31
N ASP A 519 -17.98 30.06 -29.99
CA ASP A 519 -17.55 30.83 -31.17
C ASP A 519 -16.41 31.82 -30.88
N ASP A 520 -16.23 32.23 -29.62
CA ASP A 520 -15.17 33.13 -29.17
C ASP A 520 -13.82 32.44 -28.94
N VAL A 521 -13.77 31.11 -29.01
CA VAL A 521 -12.53 30.33 -28.94
C VAL A 521 -11.89 30.24 -30.32
N PRO A 522 -10.69 30.78 -30.54
CA PRO A 522 -10.02 30.70 -31.84
C PRO A 522 -9.71 29.24 -32.23
N ALA A 523 -9.90 28.88 -33.50
CA ALA A 523 -9.72 27.52 -33.99
C ALA A 523 -8.30 26.96 -33.74
N ASP A 524 -7.26 27.79 -33.78
CA ASP A 524 -5.88 27.42 -33.48
C ASP A 524 -5.64 27.11 -31.97
N LYS A 525 -6.60 27.46 -31.11
CA LYS A 525 -6.61 27.15 -29.67
C LYS A 525 -7.40 25.89 -29.34
N VAL A 526 -8.03 25.25 -30.32
CA VAL A 526 -8.76 23.99 -30.15
C VAL A 526 -7.83 22.82 -30.48
N SER A 527 -7.57 21.99 -29.48
CA SER A 527 -6.82 20.74 -29.67
C SER A 527 -7.76 19.60 -30.00
N ARG A 528 -7.65 19.03 -31.21
CA ARG A 528 -8.39 17.85 -31.65
C ARG A 528 -7.56 16.59 -31.45
N PHE A 529 -8.10 15.57 -30.79
CA PHE A 529 -7.39 14.31 -30.52
C PHE A 529 -8.31 13.10 -30.62
N PRO A 530 -7.82 11.96 -31.12
CA PRO A 530 -8.59 10.72 -31.11
C PRO A 530 -9.02 10.33 -29.69
N SER A 531 -10.30 9.97 -29.54
CA SER A 531 -10.91 9.61 -28.25
C SER A 531 -11.53 8.20 -28.24
N LYS A 532 -11.77 7.63 -29.42
CA LYS A 532 -12.18 6.23 -29.61
C LYS A 532 -11.37 5.57 -30.72
N PHE A 533 -10.97 4.33 -30.49
CA PHE A 533 -10.24 3.53 -31.48
C PHE A 533 -10.95 2.22 -31.80
N LEU A 534 -10.97 1.84 -33.06
CA LEU A 534 -11.29 0.49 -33.52
C LEU A 534 -10.00 -0.30 -33.71
N ILE A 535 -9.91 -1.46 -33.07
CA ILE A 535 -8.80 -2.41 -33.16
C ILE A 535 -9.07 -3.33 -34.36
N LYS A 536 -8.19 -3.26 -35.37
CA LYS A 536 -8.38 -3.94 -36.67
C LYS A 536 -7.57 -5.21 -36.82
N GLN A 537 -6.58 -5.42 -35.96
CA GLN A 537 -5.75 -6.63 -35.93
C GLN A 537 -5.28 -6.92 -34.51
N LYS A 538 -4.73 -8.12 -34.30
CA LYS A 538 -4.15 -8.49 -33.00
C LYS A 538 -2.98 -7.55 -32.68
N ILE A 539 -3.01 -6.93 -31.51
CA ILE A 539 -1.99 -5.99 -31.03
C ILE A 539 -1.53 -6.34 -29.61
N GLU A 540 -0.39 -5.81 -29.21
CA GLU A 540 -0.03 -5.63 -27.80
C GLU A 540 -0.46 -4.23 -27.36
N MET A 541 -1.13 -4.14 -26.21
CA MET A 541 -1.53 -2.83 -25.67
C MET A 541 -0.30 -2.05 -25.19
N PRO A 542 -0.17 -0.76 -25.53
CA PRO A 542 0.95 0.06 -25.05
C PRO A 542 1.04 0.05 -23.52
N ALA A 543 2.25 -0.15 -22.99
CA ALA A 543 2.55 -0.01 -21.57
C ALA A 543 2.27 1.44 -21.09
N SER A 544 2.03 1.64 -19.79
CA SER A 544 1.78 2.99 -19.21
C SER A 544 0.62 3.78 -19.84
N LEU A 545 -0.50 3.10 -20.03
CA LEU A 545 -1.78 3.69 -20.47
C LEU A 545 -2.83 3.77 -19.36
N CYS A 546 -2.47 3.64 -18.07
CA CYS A 546 -3.42 3.29 -17.00
C CYS A 546 -4.03 4.46 -16.22
N ASP A 547 -3.78 5.68 -16.65
CA ASP A 547 -4.36 6.88 -16.04
C ASP A 547 -5.80 7.11 -16.55
N ASP A 548 -6.63 7.85 -15.79
CA ASP A 548 -8.08 8.11 -16.02
C ASP A 548 -8.46 8.74 -17.39
N MET A 549 -7.51 8.97 -18.29
CA MET A 549 -7.72 9.50 -19.63
C MET A 549 -7.52 8.45 -20.73
N VAL A 550 -7.76 7.16 -20.44
CA VAL A 550 -7.63 6.10 -21.44
C VAL A 550 -8.66 6.30 -22.55
N PRO A 551 -8.25 6.31 -23.83
CA PRO A 551 -9.18 6.31 -24.95
C PRO A 551 -10.09 5.08 -24.90
N ARG A 552 -11.31 5.19 -25.43
CA ARG A 552 -12.20 4.02 -25.53
C ARG A 552 -11.77 3.15 -26.70
N PHE A 553 -11.87 1.83 -26.56
CA PHE A 553 -11.53 0.89 -27.62
C PHE A 553 -12.74 0.06 -28.02
N SER A 554 -12.83 -0.26 -29.30
CA SER A 554 -13.71 -1.26 -29.86
C SER A 554 -12.89 -2.32 -30.59
N LEU A 555 -13.31 -3.57 -30.56
CA LEU A 555 -12.67 -4.69 -31.26
C LEU A 555 -13.48 -5.03 -32.50
N ALA A 556 -12.86 -4.91 -33.68
CA ALA A 556 -13.52 -5.26 -34.94
C ALA A 556 -13.86 -6.76 -34.98
N ARG A 557 -14.93 -7.10 -35.72
CA ARG A 557 -15.41 -8.49 -35.85
C ARG A 557 -14.29 -9.44 -36.29
N GLY A 558 -14.15 -10.57 -35.59
CA GLY A 558 -13.16 -11.60 -35.89
C GLY A 558 -11.70 -11.28 -35.52
N VAL A 559 -11.43 -10.12 -34.90
CA VAL A 559 -10.09 -9.76 -34.44
C VAL A 559 -9.82 -10.37 -33.06
N PRO A 560 -8.67 -11.06 -32.85
CA PRO A 560 -8.31 -11.58 -31.54
C PRO A 560 -8.10 -10.48 -30.49
N LEU A 561 -8.37 -10.79 -29.23
CA LEU A 561 -8.12 -9.86 -28.12
C LEU A 561 -6.66 -9.41 -28.08
N PRO A 562 -6.41 -8.13 -27.74
CA PRO A 562 -5.07 -7.64 -27.49
C PRO A 562 -4.35 -8.43 -26.39
N THR A 563 -3.02 -8.45 -26.47
CA THR A 563 -2.20 -8.87 -25.32
C THR A 563 -2.01 -7.67 -24.39
N PHE A 564 -2.15 -7.90 -23.09
CA PHE A 564 -2.04 -6.84 -22.08
C PHE A 564 -0.81 -7.09 -21.22
N LEU A 565 -0.01 -6.04 -21.00
CA LEU A 565 1.10 -6.07 -20.05
C LEU A 565 0.69 -5.69 -18.62
N GLY A 566 -0.55 -5.24 -18.43
CA GLY A 566 -1.12 -4.91 -17.13
C GLY A 566 -1.97 -3.65 -17.10
N CYS A 567 -2.03 -2.91 -18.20
CA CYS A 567 -3.08 -1.92 -18.38
C CYS A 567 -4.34 -2.53 -18.97
N HIS A 568 -5.50 -2.24 -18.38
CA HIS A 568 -6.74 -2.89 -18.75
C HIS A 568 -7.81 -1.87 -19.18
N PRO A 569 -7.71 -1.31 -20.39
CA PRO A 569 -8.77 -0.47 -20.91
C PRO A 569 -10.07 -1.26 -21.09
N ARG A 570 -11.19 -0.55 -21.02
CA ARG A 570 -12.49 -1.09 -21.43
C ARG A 570 -12.52 -1.25 -22.95
N ILE A 571 -12.87 -2.44 -23.45
CA ILE A 571 -12.93 -2.75 -24.87
C ILE A 571 -14.33 -3.24 -25.24
N MET A 572 -15.03 -2.51 -26.10
CA MET A 572 -16.32 -2.94 -26.65
C MET A 572 -16.10 -3.94 -27.79
N ILE A 573 -16.73 -5.11 -27.76
CA ILE A 573 -16.68 -6.08 -28.85
C ILE A 573 -17.80 -5.74 -29.84
N GLU A 574 -17.47 -5.38 -31.09
CA GLU A 574 -18.52 -5.01 -32.07
C GLU A 574 -19.46 -6.17 -32.42
N GLU A 575 -18.96 -7.41 -32.32
CA GLU A 575 -19.73 -8.61 -32.63
C GLU A 575 -20.86 -8.89 -31.63
N THR A 576 -20.62 -8.63 -30.34
CA THR A 576 -21.57 -8.92 -29.26
C THR A 576 -22.22 -7.67 -28.66
N GLY A 577 -21.61 -6.49 -28.85
CA GLY A 577 -22.00 -5.25 -28.18
C GLY A 577 -21.57 -5.18 -26.70
N GLU A 578 -20.91 -6.21 -26.18
CA GLU A 578 -20.43 -6.29 -24.79
C GLU A 578 -19.17 -5.46 -24.58
N THR A 579 -18.95 -4.94 -23.36
CA THR A 579 -17.76 -4.15 -23.04
C THR A 579 -16.88 -4.90 -22.06
N LEU A 580 -15.82 -5.52 -22.58
CA LEU A 580 -14.86 -6.22 -21.75
C LEU A 580 -14.17 -5.27 -20.78
N ILE A 581 -14.25 -5.61 -19.50
CA ILE A 581 -13.43 -5.03 -18.45
C ILE A 581 -12.38 -6.08 -18.07
N CYS A 582 -11.14 -5.84 -18.49
CA CYS A 582 -10.03 -6.67 -18.08
C CYS A 582 -9.52 -6.19 -16.71
N LYS A 583 -9.06 -7.11 -15.85
CA LYS A 583 -8.38 -6.77 -14.59
C LYS A 583 -7.22 -7.73 -14.37
N ASN A 584 -6.11 -7.22 -13.82
CA ASN A 584 -5.05 -8.05 -13.25
C ASN A 584 -5.34 -8.27 -11.78
N VAL A 585 -5.71 -9.49 -11.43
CA VAL A 585 -5.44 -10.02 -10.09
C VAL A 585 -4.87 -11.43 -10.34
N PHE A 586 -3.53 -11.52 -10.27
CA PHE A 586 -2.65 -12.67 -10.56
C PHE A 586 -2.70 -13.35 -11.95
N ARG A 587 -3.81 -13.30 -12.70
CA ARG A 587 -3.90 -13.61 -14.14
C ARG A 587 -4.90 -12.67 -14.81
N LEU A 588 -4.64 -12.30 -16.07
CA LEU A 588 -5.55 -11.49 -16.89
C LEU A 588 -6.91 -12.19 -17.04
N GLN A 589 -7.96 -11.66 -16.41
CA GLN A 589 -9.35 -12.03 -16.69
C GLN A 589 -10.07 -10.85 -17.35
N CYS A 590 -10.58 -11.05 -18.56
CA CYS A 590 -11.48 -10.12 -19.24
C CYS A 590 -12.91 -10.66 -19.10
N ARG A 591 -13.79 -9.91 -18.41
CA ARG A 591 -15.21 -10.25 -18.27
C ARG A 591 -16.07 -9.24 -19.07
N PRO A 592 -17.21 -9.64 -19.66
CA PRO A 592 -18.17 -8.76 -20.34
C PRO A 592 -18.68 -7.60 -19.50
#